data_AF-A0A7W0A6H3-F1
#
_entry.id   AF-A0A7W0A6H3-F1
#
_cell.length_a   1.000
_cell.length_b   1.000
_cell.length_c   1.000
_cell.angle_alpha   90.00
_cell.angle_beta   90.00
_cell.angle_gamma   90.00
#
_symmetry.space_group_name_H-M   'P 1'
#
loop_
_entity.id
_entity.type
_entity.pdbx_description
1 polymer ?
#
loop_
_entity_poly.entity_id
_entity_poly.type
_entity_poly.pdbx_seq_one_letter_code
_entity_poly.pdbx_strand_id
1 'polypeptide(L)'
;MAEPMKTALATGLDPRRPLHRNRFNEYFVFLASATGATIQVPVVMLVLSLVIGKLDLVTYLAISVAIELFIIFALARPMMKPKEAVSWALLWAASTAVFGFFFYYLVIDNLIA
;
A
#
# COMPACT_ATOMS: atom_id res chain seq x y z
N MET A 1 -24.93 -22.54 3.88
CA MET A 1 -25.83 -21.39 4.12
C MET A 1 -25.08 -20.14 3.70
N ALA A 2 -25.54 -19.43 2.68
CA ALA A 2 -24.88 -18.21 2.21
C ALA A 2 -25.19 -17.09 3.21
N GLU A 3 -24.16 -16.59 3.90
CA GLU A 3 -24.30 -15.35 4.67
C GLU A 3 -24.68 -14.21 3.71
N PRO A 4 -25.66 -13.36 4.07
CA PRO A 4 -26.04 -12.25 3.21
C PRO A 4 -24.85 -11.31 3.03
N MET A 5 -24.41 -11.12 1.78
CA MET A 5 -23.23 -10.35 1.38
C MET A 5 -23.15 -8.94 2.02
N LYS A 6 -24.31 -8.33 2.33
CA LYS A 6 -24.41 -7.05 3.05
C LYS A 6 -23.81 -7.10 4.46
N THR A 7 -23.97 -8.20 5.18
CA THR A 7 -23.47 -8.36 6.55
C THR A 7 -21.96 -8.58 6.57
N ALA A 8 -21.42 -9.28 5.56
CA ALA A 8 -19.98 -9.47 5.40
C ALA A 8 -19.25 -8.15 5.09
N LEU A 9 -19.81 -7.31 4.21
CA LEU A 9 -19.28 -5.96 3.92
C LEU A 9 -19.31 -5.06 5.16
N ALA A 10 -20.42 -5.02 5.89
CA ALA A 10 -20.54 -4.20 7.10
C ALA A 10 -19.58 -4.67 8.21
N THR A 11 -19.35 -5.97 8.33
CA THR A 11 -18.43 -6.54 9.33
C THR A 11 -16.96 -6.34 8.92
N GLY A 12 -16.64 -6.37 7.62
CA GLY A 12 -15.30 -6.09 7.10
C GLY A 12 -14.87 -4.63 7.18
N LEU A 13 -15.83 -3.70 7.32
CA LEU A 13 -15.61 -2.26 7.48
C LEU A 13 -15.65 -1.80 8.95
N ASP A 14 -15.88 -2.71 9.91
CA ASP A 14 -15.84 -2.37 11.34
C ASP A 14 -14.38 -2.18 11.80
N PRO A 15 -13.94 -0.96 12.14
CA PRO A 15 -12.55 -0.68 12.51
C PRO A 15 -12.13 -1.32 13.84
N ARG A 16 -13.09 -1.82 14.63
CA ARG A 16 -12.85 -2.47 15.92
C ARG A 16 -12.59 -3.96 15.80
N ARG A 17 -12.84 -4.55 14.62
CA ARG A 17 -12.65 -5.97 14.38
C ARG A 17 -11.56 -6.14 13.33
N PRO A 18 -10.48 -6.89 13.63
CA PRO A 18 -9.48 -7.17 12.63
C PRO A 18 -10.10 -8.01 11.49
N LEU A 19 -9.71 -7.74 10.23
CA LEU A 19 -10.32 -8.36 9.04
C LEU A 19 -10.22 -9.89 9.15
N HIS A 20 -11.37 -10.58 9.25
CA HIS A 20 -11.41 -12.03 9.39
C HIS A 20 -10.78 -12.72 8.17
N ARG A 21 -10.06 -13.84 8.35
CA ARG A 21 -9.39 -14.55 7.26
C ARG A 21 -10.41 -15.23 6.34
N ASN A 22 -10.88 -14.50 5.35
CA ASN A 22 -11.75 -14.97 4.27
C ASN A 22 -11.11 -14.57 2.93
N ARG A 23 -11.32 -15.35 1.87
CA ARG A 23 -10.80 -15.08 0.52
C ARG A 23 -11.14 -13.66 0.06
N PHE A 24 -12.33 -13.16 0.39
CA PHE A 24 -12.72 -11.78 0.09
C PHE A 24 -11.78 -10.73 0.69
N ASN A 25 -11.38 -10.93 1.96
CA ASN A 25 -10.48 -10.02 2.66
C ASN A 25 -9.04 -10.10 2.13
N GLU A 26 -8.59 -11.28 1.71
CA GLU A 26 -7.29 -11.44 1.03
C GLU A 26 -7.27 -10.71 -0.32
N TYR A 27 -8.33 -10.82 -1.14
CA TYR A 27 -8.45 -10.05 -2.38
C TYR A 27 -8.56 -8.55 -2.13
N PHE A 28 -9.30 -8.12 -1.11
CA PHE A 28 -9.41 -6.72 -0.76
C PHE A 28 -8.05 -6.12 -0.38
N VAL A 29 -7.30 -6.80 0.50
CA VAL A 29 -5.95 -6.35 0.91
C VAL A 29 -5.01 -6.38 -0.29
N PHE A 30 -5.08 -7.41 -1.14
CA PHE A 30 -4.28 -7.48 -2.37
C PHE A 30 -4.56 -6.31 -3.31
N LEU A 31 -5.84 -6.00 -3.57
CA LEU A 31 -6.23 -4.87 -4.41
C LEU A 31 -5.85 -3.52 -3.79
N ALA A 32 -6.01 -3.39 -2.48
CA ALA A 32 -5.60 -2.20 -1.74
C ALA A 32 -4.09 -1.97 -1.87
N SER A 33 -3.26 -3.01 -1.70
CA SER A 33 -1.81 -2.93 -1.88
C SER A 33 -1.40 -2.69 -3.34
N ALA A 34 -2.08 -3.33 -4.30
CA ALA A 34 -1.84 -3.09 -5.72
C ALA A 34 -2.09 -1.62 -6.07
N THR A 35 -3.19 -1.05 -5.56
CA THR A 35 -3.56 0.35 -5.75
C THR A 35 -2.62 1.28 -4.99
N GLY A 36 -2.20 0.87 -3.78
CA GLY A 36 -1.21 1.52 -2.93
C GLY A 36 0.08 1.77 -3.69
N ALA A 37 0.70 0.68 -4.14
CA ALA A 37 1.98 0.69 -4.83
C ALA A 37 1.94 1.41 -6.19
N THR A 38 0.84 1.31 -6.94
CA THR A 38 0.78 1.81 -8.33
C THR A 38 0.24 3.23 -8.46
N ILE A 39 -0.62 3.68 -7.54
CA ILE A 39 -1.31 4.97 -7.66
C ILE A 39 -1.12 5.81 -6.39
N GLN A 40 -1.48 5.28 -5.22
CA GLN A 40 -1.53 6.10 -4.00
C GLN A 40 -0.15 6.60 -3.60
N VAL A 41 0.85 5.71 -3.54
CA VAL A 41 2.22 6.06 -3.18
C VAL A 41 2.82 7.05 -4.18
N PRO A 42 2.77 6.84 -5.51
CA PRO A 42 3.22 7.83 -6.48
C PRO A 42 2.57 9.22 -6.32
N VAL A 43 1.25 9.27 -6.10
CA VAL A 43 0.52 10.53 -5.92
C VAL A 43 0.94 11.23 -4.63
N VAL A 44 1.02 10.51 -3.51
CA VAL A 44 1.45 11.08 -2.23
C VAL A 44 2.89 11.59 -2.33
N MET A 45 3.78 10.83 -2.94
CA MET A 45 5.17 11.22 -3.12
C MET A 45 5.36 12.39 -4.09
N LEU A 46 4.52 12.48 -5.13
CA LEU A 46 4.47 13.65 -6.00
C LEU A 46 4.08 14.90 -5.23
N VAL A 47 2.99 14.85 -4.46
CA VAL A 47 2.54 15.98 -3.63
C VAL A 47 3.62 16.35 -2.62
N LEU A 48 4.24 15.36 -1.95
CA LEU A 48 5.31 15.60 -1.00
C LEU A 48 6.48 16.33 -1.68
N SER A 49 6.95 15.81 -2.81
CA SER A 49 8.09 16.38 -3.53
C SER A 49 7.80 17.78 -4.09
N LEU A 50 6.54 18.09 -4.41
CA LEU A 50 6.12 19.45 -4.79
C LEU A 50 6.19 20.45 -3.63
N VAL A 51 6.01 19.98 -2.39
CA VAL A 51 6.02 20.83 -1.20
C VAL A 51 7.44 21.02 -0.65
N ILE A 52 8.22 19.94 -0.55
CA ILE A 52 9.55 19.97 0.10
C ILE A 52 10.71 20.03 -0.89
N GLY A 53 10.43 19.92 -2.19
CA GLY A 53 11.43 19.83 -3.25
C GLY A 53 11.82 18.39 -3.60
N LYS A 54 12.72 18.26 -4.57
CA LYS A 54 13.18 16.99 -5.09
C LYS A 54 14.02 16.23 -4.06
N LEU A 55 13.56 15.05 -3.70
CA LEU A 55 14.32 14.11 -2.88
C LEU A 55 15.36 13.38 -3.72
N ASP A 56 16.46 12.94 -3.11
CA ASP A 56 17.33 11.97 -3.76
C ASP A 56 16.60 10.62 -3.92
N LEU A 57 17.02 9.83 -4.90
CA LEU A 57 16.37 8.56 -5.24
C LEU A 57 16.24 7.62 -4.05
N VAL A 58 17.29 7.49 -3.23
CA VAL A 58 17.31 6.51 -2.13
C VAL A 58 16.29 6.91 -1.06
N THR A 59 16.28 8.19 -0.68
CA THR A 59 15.29 8.73 0.26
C THR A 59 13.88 8.61 -0.29
N TYR A 60 13.67 8.92 -1.57
CA TYR A 60 12.38 8.79 -2.23
C TYR A 60 11.83 7.36 -2.16
N LEU A 61 12.66 6.37 -2.48
CA LEU A 61 12.29 4.95 -2.44
C LEU A 61 12.03 4.46 -1.02
N ALA A 62 12.87 4.86 -0.06
CA ALA A 62 12.70 4.46 1.33
C ALA A 62 11.37 4.97 1.91
N ILE A 63 11.02 6.24 1.64
CA ILE A 63 9.75 6.81 2.07
C ILE A 63 8.57 6.13 1.35
N SER A 64 8.69 5.89 0.04
CA SER A 64 7.64 5.21 -0.75
C SER A 64 7.30 3.85 -0.15
N VAL A 65 8.32 3.03 0.15
CA VAL A 65 8.16 1.72 0.78
C VAL A 65 7.56 1.84 2.18
N ALA A 66 8.03 2.80 2.99
CA ALA A 66 7.51 3.01 4.34
C ALA A 66 6.01 3.37 4.32
N ILE A 67 5.59 4.22 3.37
CA ILE A 67 4.17 4.58 3.19
C ILE A 67 3.35 3.35 2.81
N GLU A 68 3.79 2.55 1.83
CA GLU A 68 3.06 1.34 1.43
C GLU A 68 2.89 0.38 2.61
N LEU A 69 3.98 0.09 3.33
CA LEU A 69 3.94 -0.79 4.49
C LEU A 69 3.03 -0.24 5.59
N PHE A 70 3.00 1.08 5.78
CA PHE A 70 2.07 1.72 6.70
C PHE A 70 0.62 1.53 6.25
N ILE A 71 0.30 1.74 4.97
CA ILE A 71 -1.05 1.51 4.42
C ILE A 71 -1.49 0.06 4.67
N ILE A 72 -0.62 -0.91 4.39
CA ILE A 72 -0.93 -2.33 4.57
C ILE A 72 -1.12 -2.67 6.05
N PHE A 73 -0.12 -2.39 6.89
CA PHE A 73 -0.11 -2.94 8.25
C PHE A 73 -0.84 -2.05 9.27
N ALA A 74 -0.90 -0.74 9.07
CA ALA A 74 -1.58 0.18 9.99
C ALA A 74 -3.03 0.45 9.60
N LEU A 75 -3.34 0.55 8.30
CA LEU A 75 -4.69 0.87 7.82
C LEU A 75 -5.49 -0.38 7.44
N ALA A 76 -4.96 -1.22 6.55
CA ALA A 76 -5.68 -2.44 6.12
C ALA A 76 -5.69 -3.53 7.20
N ARG A 77 -4.70 -3.52 8.12
CA ARG A 77 -4.58 -4.40 9.30
C ARG A 77 -4.94 -5.88 9.00
N PRO A 78 -4.30 -6.51 8.01
CA PRO A 78 -4.65 -7.87 7.63
C PRO A 78 -4.34 -8.85 8.77
N MET A 79 -5.28 -9.75 9.10
CA MET A 79 -5.01 -10.88 9.99
C MET A 79 -4.21 -11.97 9.28
N MET A 80 -2.91 -11.78 9.18
CA MET A 80 -1.98 -12.76 8.59
C MET A 80 -1.16 -13.48 9.67
N LYS A 81 -0.75 -14.73 9.40
CA LYS A 81 0.27 -15.36 10.24
C LYS A 81 1.60 -14.59 10.11
N PRO A 82 2.48 -14.59 11.13
CA PRO A 82 3.72 -13.81 11.09
C PRO A 82 4.58 -14.06 9.84
N LYS A 83 4.68 -15.32 9.38
CA LYS A 83 5.43 -15.67 8.16
C LYS A 83 4.78 -15.12 6.89
N GLU A 84 3.44 -15.19 6.80
CA GLU A 84 2.68 -14.66 5.65
C GLU A 84 2.81 -13.14 5.60
N ALA A 85 2.73 -12.47 6.75
CA ALA A 85 2.91 -11.02 6.86
C ALA A 85 4.29 -10.56 6.37
N VAL A 86 5.36 -11.29 6.71
CA VAL A 86 6.72 -10.97 6.21
C VAL A 86 6.80 -11.15 4.70
N SER A 87 6.28 -12.25 4.14
CA SER A 87 6.24 -12.44 2.69
C SER A 87 5.45 -11.35 1.98
N TRP A 88 4.33 -10.91 2.58
CA TRP A 88 3.51 -9.83 2.06
C TRP A 88 4.24 -8.48 2.10
N ALA A 89 4.89 -8.17 3.22
CA ALA A 89 5.70 -6.97 3.37
C ALA A 89 6.80 -6.91 2.30
N LEU A 90 7.52 -8.02 2.09
CA LEU A 90 8.58 -8.09 1.09
C LEU A 90 8.05 -7.93 -0.33
N LEU A 91 6.94 -8.58 -0.68
CA LEU A 91 6.33 -8.48 -2.00
C LEU A 91 5.94 -7.03 -2.34
N TRP A 92 5.29 -6.35 -1.40
CA TRP A 92 4.80 -4.99 -1.64
C TRP A 92 5.88 -3.94 -1.47
N ALA A 93 6.83 -4.13 -0.57
CA ALA A 93 8.04 -3.29 -0.52
C ALA A 93 8.81 -3.33 -1.84
N ALA A 94 9.03 -4.53 -2.40
CA ALA A 94 9.70 -4.68 -3.69
C ALA A 94 8.90 -4.05 -4.83
N SER A 95 7.60 -4.33 -4.92
CA SER A 95 6.72 -3.76 -5.94
C SER A 95 6.72 -2.23 -5.89
N THR A 96 6.56 -1.65 -4.69
CA THR A 96 6.57 -0.20 -4.50
C THR A 96 7.93 0.42 -4.81
N ALA A 97 9.04 -0.24 -4.48
CA ALA A 97 10.36 0.24 -4.85
C ALA A 97 10.54 0.27 -6.38
N VAL A 98 10.07 -0.76 -7.09
CA VAL A 98 10.15 -0.82 -8.56
C VAL A 98 9.29 0.26 -9.21
N PHE A 99 8.01 0.38 -8.83
CA PHE A 99 7.14 1.43 -9.37
C PHE A 99 7.61 2.82 -8.98
N GLY A 100 8.06 3.00 -7.73
CA GLY A 100 8.65 4.25 -7.25
C GLY A 100 9.90 4.65 -8.02
N PHE A 101 10.76 3.69 -8.37
CA PHE A 101 11.95 3.93 -9.17
C PHE A 101 11.59 4.44 -10.57
N PHE A 102 10.65 3.77 -11.24
CA PHE A 102 10.18 4.23 -12.54
C PHE A 102 9.52 5.61 -12.45
N PHE A 103 8.66 5.82 -11.46
CA PHE A 103 7.99 7.11 -11.28
C PHE A 103 8.98 8.24 -10.96
N TYR A 104 10.02 7.96 -10.20
CA TYR A 104 11.07 8.93 -9.90
C TYR A 104 11.71 9.45 -11.20
N TYR A 105 12.22 8.55 -12.04
CA TYR A 105 12.92 8.94 -13.26
C TYR A 105 11.99 9.44 -14.38
N LEU A 106 10.77 8.93 -14.45
CA LEU A 106 9.83 9.33 -15.51
C LEU A 106 9.11 10.64 -15.17
N VAL A 107 8.84 10.91 -13.89
CA VAL A 107 8.02 12.05 -13.46
C VAL A 107 8.81 13.01 -12.59
N ILE A 108 9.29 12.57 -11.42
CA ILE A 108 9.88 13.48 -10.42
C ILE A 108 11.12 14.18 -10.96
N ASP A 109 12.03 13.43 -11.58
CA ASP A 109 13.30 13.92 -12.11
C ASP A 109 13.12 14.98 -13.20
N ASN A 110 12.02 14.89 -13.96
CA ASN A 110 11.69 15.78 -15.07
C ASN A 110 10.76 16.95 -14.68
N LEU A 111 9.93 16.77 -13.66
CA LEU A 111 8.87 17.71 -13.29
C LEU A 111 9.29 18.65 -12.17
N ILE A 112 10.14 18.19 -11.24
CA ILE A 112 10.52 18.95 -10.05
C ILE A 112 11.98 19.38 -10.19
N ALA A 113 12.18 20.69 -10.14
CA ALA A 113 13.48 21.36 -10.25
C ALA A 113 14.32 21.21 -8.97
#